data_AF-A0A2S4W2G9-F1
#
_entry.id   AF-A0A2S4W2G9-F1
#
_cell.length_a   1.000
_cell.length_b   1.000
_cell.length_c   1.000
_cell.angle_alpha   90.00
_cell.angle_beta   90.00
_cell.angle_gamma   90.00
#
_symmetry.space_group_name_H-M   'P 1'
#
loop_
_entity.id
_entity.type
_entity.pdbx_description
1 polymer ?
#
loop_
_entity_poly.entity_id
_entity_poly.type
_entity_poly.pdbx_seq_one_letter_code
_entity_poly.pdbx_strand_id
1 'polypeptide(L)'
;MTKRLKIMIGPNREEMEIAHVNDSTQPTIINSEYFVGRVLIKIRDFEGITPDGSSPIRSHVYFDGRSRKFDIQIEGRFKKREGVEPYSGEEVHFGSDFDHIVDFPKSAFNAGMRVARWIDPNVFYDLTPPSERPFIMSPYLACMNTLCAWPCPDRMKDALVCLRQCDRDDEHNLSSEADDMVPMEQVDPAEVGATAGKKKIGRHPDDTGALSA
;
A
#
# COMPACT_ATOMS: atom_id res chain seq x y z
N MET A 1 -19.89 4.88 22.82
CA MET A 1 -20.09 5.23 21.40
C MET A 1 -19.30 4.25 20.55
N THR A 2 -19.94 3.60 19.58
CA THR A 2 -19.26 2.69 18.64
C THR A 2 -18.52 3.54 17.60
N LYS A 3 -17.20 3.36 17.48
CA LYS A 3 -16.42 4.02 16.42
C LYS A 3 -16.79 3.40 15.08
N ARG A 4 -17.13 4.23 14.09
CA ARG A 4 -17.39 3.80 12.71
C ARG A 4 -16.34 4.35 11.78
N LEU A 5 -15.92 3.55 10.81
CA LEU A 5 -14.94 3.95 9.81
C LEU A 5 -15.57 4.97 8.84
N LYS A 6 -14.93 6.13 8.68
CA LYS A 6 -15.27 7.13 7.66
C LYS A 6 -14.14 7.15 6.65
N ILE A 7 -14.46 6.91 5.38
CA ILE A 7 -13.49 6.97 4.29
C ILE A 7 -13.83 8.18 3.46
N MET A 8 -12.84 9.05 3.25
CA MET A 8 -13.00 10.22 2.40
C MET A 8 -11.93 10.20 1.32
N ILE A 9 -12.31 10.60 0.12
CA ILE A 9 -11.45 10.62 -1.05
C ILE A 9 -11.60 11.99 -1.72
N GLY A 10 -10.50 12.55 -2.21
CA GLY A 10 -10.46 13.88 -2.79
C GLY A 10 -9.14 14.17 -3.50
N PRO A 11 -9.08 15.21 -4.36
CA PRO A 11 -7.82 15.66 -4.98
C PRO A 11 -6.81 16.19 -3.95
N ASN A 12 -7.29 16.68 -2.82
CA ASN A 12 -6.50 17.23 -1.70
C ASN A 12 -7.32 17.07 -0.39
N ARG A 13 -6.83 17.62 0.72
CA ARG A 13 -7.48 17.46 2.03
C ARG A 13 -8.62 18.43 2.27
N GLU A 14 -8.65 19.52 1.53
CA GLU A 14 -9.67 20.56 1.61
C GLU A 14 -10.94 20.15 0.84
N GLU A 15 -10.76 19.34 -0.20
CA GLU A 15 -11.79 18.90 -1.14
C GLU A 15 -11.97 17.38 -1.04
N MET A 16 -12.53 16.87 0.05
CA MET A 16 -12.82 15.44 0.20
C MET A 16 -14.30 15.15 0.34
N GLU A 17 -14.76 14.05 -0.25
CA GLU A 17 -16.12 13.53 -0.11
C GLU A 17 -16.12 12.13 0.52
N ILE A 18 -17.23 11.72 1.14
CA ILE A 18 -17.38 10.36 1.67
C ILE A 18 -17.47 9.39 0.49
N ALA A 19 -16.62 8.36 0.47
CA ALA A 19 -16.54 7.42 -0.64
C ALA A 19 -17.65 6.35 -0.62
N HIS A 20 -18.06 5.89 -1.80
CA HIS A 20 -18.94 4.74 -1.97
C HIS A 20 -18.14 3.43 -1.85
N VAL A 21 -17.91 2.98 -0.62
CA VAL A 21 -17.12 1.77 -0.33
C VAL A 21 -17.82 0.52 -0.84
N ASN A 22 -17.05 -0.37 -1.49
CA ASN A 22 -17.52 -1.61 -2.13
C ASN A 22 -18.52 -1.42 -3.29
N ASP A 23 -18.82 -0.20 -3.72
CA ASP A 23 -19.64 0.06 -4.91
C ASP A 23 -18.74 0.36 -6.12
N SER A 24 -18.49 -0.65 -6.95
CA SER A 24 -17.67 -0.49 -8.16
C SER A 24 -18.32 0.39 -9.24
N THR A 25 -19.61 0.73 -9.11
CA THR A 25 -20.35 1.55 -10.08
C THR A 25 -20.26 3.05 -9.78
N GLN A 26 -19.87 3.42 -8.56
CA GLN A 26 -19.79 4.80 -8.09
C GLN A 26 -18.39 5.15 -7.58
N PRO A 27 -17.37 5.16 -8.47
CA PRO A 27 -16.02 5.57 -8.06
C PRO A 27 -15.97 7.07 -7.75
N THR A 28 -15.11 7.48 -6.82
CA THR A 28 -14.81 8.90 -6.62
C THR A 28 -13.95 9.39 -7.77
N ILE A 29 -14.41 10.44 -8.46
CA ILE A 29 -13.70 11.03 -9.60
C ILE A 29 -12.76 12.13 -9.11
N ILE A 30 -11.50 12.03 -9.48
CA ILE A 30 -10.47 13.03 -9.19
C ILE A 30 -10.16 13.81 -10.45
N ASN A 31 -10.25 15.13 -10.37
CA ASN A 31 -9.88 16.03 -11.45
C ASN A 31 -9.15 17.25 -10.88
N SER A 32 -7.86 17.10 -10.59
CA SER A 32 -7.01 18.16 -10.04
C SER A 32 -6.14 18.80 -11.13
N GLU A 33 -5.32 19.77 -10.76
CA GLU A 33 -4.28 20.31 -11.65
C GLU A 33 -3.29 19.23 -12.12
N TYR A 34 -3.00 18.25 -11.25
CA TYR A 34 -1.94 17.26 -11.43
C TYR A 34 -2.42 15.95 -12.03
N PHE A 35 -3.63 15.51 -11.71
CA PHE A 35 -4.12 14.17 -11.98
C PHE A 35 -5.58 14.19 -12.40
N VAL A 36 -5.93 13.32 -13.34
CA VAL A 36 -7.32 13.01 -13.65
C VAL A 36 -7.52 11.50 -13.65
N GLY A 37 -8.53 11.04 -12.93
CA GLY A 37 -8.78 9.62 -12.76
C GLY A 37 -9.94 9.33 -11.82
N ARG A 38 -10.00 8.09 -11.38
CA ARG A 38 -11.02 7.58 -10.48
C ARG A 38 -10.39 6.70 -9.41
N VAL A 39 -10.96 6.73 -8.22
CA VAL A 39 -10.52 5.95 -7.07
C VAL A 39 -11.67 5.10 -6.56
N LEU A 40 -11.39 3.81 -6.34
CA LEU A 40 -12.30 2.85 -5.71
C LEU A 40 -11.66 2.34 -4.43
N ILE A 41 -12.49 2.14 -3.41
CA ILE A 41 -12.10 1.53 -2.16
C ILE A 41 -13.00 0.35 -1.87
N LYS A 42 -12.40 -0.79 -1.54
CA LYS A 42 -13.12 -1.97 -1.07
C LYS A 42 -12.61 -2.35 0.30
N ILE A 43 -13.52 -2.73 1.18
CA ILE A 43 -13.21 -3.18 2.53
C ILE A 43 -14.06 -4.40 2.85
N ARG A 44 -13.39 -5.46 3.31
CA ARG A 44 -14.07 -6.68 3.76
C ARG A 44 -14.85 -6.38 5.04
N ASP A 45 -16.10 -6.83 5.10
CA ASP A 45 -16.99 -6.67 6.25
C ASP A 45 -17.22 -5.20 6.63
N PHE A 46 -17.32 -4.32 5.63
CA PHE A 46 -17.46 -2.88 5.85
C PHE A 46 -18.76 -2.52 6.61
N GLU A 47 -18.61 -1.87 7.76
CA GLU A 47 -19.70 -1.33 8.60
C GLU A 47 -19.51 0.18 8.87
N GLY A 48 -18.97 0.92 7.90
CA GLY A 48 -18.64 2.34 8.06
C GLY A 48 -19.78 3.31 7.74
N ILE A 49 -19.39 4.55 7.50
CA ILE A 49 -20.29 5.65 7.09
C ILE A 49 -20.40 5.66 5.57
N THR A 50 -21.62 5.67 5.05
CA THR A 50 -21.95 5.84 3.63
C THR A 50 -22.28 7.31 3.32
N PRO A 51 -22.08 7.77 2.08
CA PRO A 51 -22.29 9.18 1.70
C PRO A 51 -23.74 9.64 1.85
N ASP A 52 -24.70 8.75 1.59
CA ASP A 52 -26.14 9.01 1.62
C ASP A 52 -26.83 8.49 2.91
N GLY A 53 -26.07 7.90 3.83
CA GLY A 53 -26.59 7.28 5.05
C GLY A 53 -27.28 5.93 4.83
N SER A 54 -27.19 5.35 3.63
CA SER A 54 -27.67 4.00 3.33
C SER A 54 -26.92 2.90 4.11
N SER A 55 -27.44 1.67 4.06
CA SER A 55 -26.77 0.54 4.68
C SER A 55 -25.45 0.22 3.95
N PRO A 56 -24.33 0.03 4.66
CA PRO A 56 -23.05 -0.31 4.04
C PRO A 56 -23.11 -1.59 3.20
N ILE A 57 -22.48 -1.58 2.03
CA ILE A 57 -22.22 -2.79 1.25
C ILE A 57 -21.08 -3.54 1.94
N ARG A 58 -21.39 -4.69 2.55
CA ARG A 58 -20.43 -5.40 3.44
C ARG A 58 -19.44 -6.29 2.71
N SER A 59 -19.84 -6.85 1.56
CA SER A 59 -19.08 -7.86 0.82
C SER A 59 -18.76 -7.38 -0.59
N HIS A 60 -17.71 -7.92 -1.17
CA HIS A 60 -17.31 -7.66 -2.55
C HIS A 60 -16.59 -8.89 -3.10
N VAL A 61 -16.91 -9.30 -4.33
CA VAL A 61 -16.34 -10.50 -5.02
C VAL A 61 -14.81 -10.52 -5.04
N TYR A 62 -14.19 -9.34 -4.98
CA TYR A 62 -12.73 -9.18 -4.86
C TYR A 62 -12.15 -10.00 -3.69
N PHE A 63 -12.86 -10.14 -2.57
CA PHE A 63 -12.36 -10.82 -1.38
C PHE A 63 -12.58 -12.33 -1.41
N ASP A 64 -13.27 -12.88 -2.41
CA ASP A 64 -13.55 -14.31 -2.50
C ASP A 64 -12.25 -15.10 -2.70
N GLY A 65 -11.99 -16.03 -1.78
CA GLY A 65 -10.74 -16.80 -1.76
C GLY A 65 -9.49 -16.00 -1.34
N ARG A 66 -9.63 -14.74 -0.89
CA ARG A 66 -8.48 -13.88 -0.52
C ARG A 66 -8.41 -13.60 0.98
N SER A 67 -7.20 -13.53 1.52
CA SER A 67 -6.93 -13.09 2.90
C SER A 67 -6.92 -11.57 3.08
N ARG A 68 -6.89 -10.81 1.98
CA ARG A 68 -6.85 -9.34 1.93
C ARG A 68 -8.05 -8.72 2.65
N LYS A 69 -7.82 -7.58 3.31
CA LYS A 69 -8.82 -6.86 4.11
C LYS A 69 -9.37 -5.61 3.43
N PHE A 70 -8.58 -5.02 2.54
CA PHE A 70 -8.96 -3.85 1.77
C PHE A 70 -8.26 -3.86 0.41
N ASP A 71 -8.76 -3.02 -0.50
CA ASP A 71 -8.25 -2.79 -1.85
C ASP A 71 -8.43 -1.30 -2.17
N ILE A 72 -7.35 -0.63 -2.54
CA ILE A 72 -7.36 0.75 -3.03
C ILE A 72 -7.01 0.67 -4.50
N GLN A 73 -7.93 1.06 -5.38
CA GLN A 73 -7.70 1.08 -6.81
C GLN A 73 -7.68 2.52 -7.30
N ILE A 74 -6.60 2.88 -7.98
CA ILE A 74 -6.41 4.19 -8.57
C ILE A 74 -6.20 3.98 -10.06
N GLU A 75 -7.10 4.54 -10.87
CA GLU A 75 -7.01 4.49 -12.32
C GLU A 75 -7.00 5.92 -12.85
N GLY A 76 -6.04 6.27 -13.68
CA GLY A 76 -6.00 7.60 -14.28
C GLY A 76 -4.67 7.92 -14.93
N ARG A 77 -4.45 9.21 -15.10
CA ARG A 77 -3.23 9.75 -15.70
C ARG A 77 -2.85 11.07 -15.06
N PHE A 78 -1.55 11.30 -14.99
CA PHE A 78 -1.02 12.62 -14.67
C PHE A 78 -1.18 13.56 -15.86
N LYS A 79 -1.55 14.80 -15.58
CA LYS A 79 -1.76 15.82 -16.60
C LYS A 79 -0.42 16.42 -17.03
N LYS A 80 -0.26 16.63 -18.33
CA LYS A 80 0.83 17.45 -18.86
C LYS A 80 0.54 18.91 -18.49
N ARG A 81 1.53 19.60 -17.93
CA ARG A 81 1.45 21.02 -17.61
C ARG A 81 2.50 21.78 -18.42
N GLU A 82 2.15 22.99 -18.86
CA GLU A 82 3.05 23.81 -19.68
C GLU A 82 4.29 24.21 -18.90
N GLY A 83 5.47 24.06 -19.49
CA GLY A 83 6.75 24.34 -18.83
C GLY A 83 7.15 23.34 -17.73
N VAL A 84 6.41 22.24 -17.57
CA VAL A 84 6.71 21.18 -16.59
C VAL A 84 7.06 19.90 -17.34
N GLU A 85 8.19 19.28 -16.97
CA GLU A 85 8.57 17.98 -17.49
C GLU A 85 7.56 16.90 -17.10
N PRO A 86 7.40 15.83 -17.91
CA PRO A 86 6.56 14.70 -17.53
C PRO A 86 7.03 14.07 -16.22
N TYR A 87 6.08 13.76 -15.34
CA TYR A 87 6.38 13.08 -14.07
C TYR A 87 7.10 11.75 -14.30
N SER A 88 8.26 11.63 -13.68
CA SER A 88 8.97 10.35 -13.56
C SER A 88 8.34 9.47 -12.46
N GLY A 89 8.69 8.19 -12.46
CA GLY A 89 8.25 7.26 -11.41
C GLY A 89 8.74 7.61 -9.99
N GLU A 90 9.74 8.49 -9.89
CA GLU A 90 10.30 8.98 -8.63
C GLU A 90 9.53 10.16 -8.05
N GLU A 91 8.76 10.90 -8.87
CA GLU A 91 8.02 12.08 -8.42
C GLU A 91 6.63 11.74 -7.87
N VAL A 92 6.14 10.54 -8.19
CA VAL A 92 4.84 10.08 -7.72
C VAL A 92 5.05 9.20 -6.50
N HIS A 93 4.53 9.62 -5.36
CA HIS A 93 4.63 8.90 -4.10
C HIS A 93 3.27 8.37 -3.65
N PHE A 94 3.29 7.23 -2.97
CA PHE A 94 2.14 6.66 -2.28
C PHE A 94 2.50 6.35 -0.83
N GLY A 95 1.57 6.57 0.09
CA GLY A 95 1.79 6.33 1.50
C GLY A 95 0.78 7.05 2.37
N SER A 96 1.20 7.40 3.58
CA SER A 96 0.35 8.03 4.58
C SER A 96 1.04 9.26 5.17
N ASP A 97 0.27 10.33 5.31
CA ASP A 97 0.62 11.50 6.09
C ASP A 97 -0.28 11.60 7.33
N PHE A 98 0.25 12.21 8.38
CA PHE A 98 -0.38 12.30 9.69
C PHE A 98 -0.59 13.76 10.05
N ASP A 99 -1.66 14.05 10.78
CA ASP A 99 -1.89 15.39 11.34
C ASP A 99 -0.89 15.71 12.45
N HIS A 100 -0.48 14.68 13.19
CA HIS A 100 0.54 14.73 14.23
C HIS A 100 1.06 13.32 14.47
N ILE A 101 2.33 13.20 14.89
CA ILE A 101 2.84 11.95 15.45
C ILE A 101 2.23 11.76 16.82
N VAL A 102 1.64 10.59 17.05
CA VAL A 102 1.32 10.13 18.40
C VAL A 102 2.64 9.76 19.08
N ASP A 103 2.83 10.16 20.33
CA ASP A 103 3.99 9.77 21.12
C ASP A 103 4.11 8.23 21.15
N PHE A 104 5.08 7.71 20.41
CA PHE A 104 5.36 6.28 20.32
C PHE A 104 6.78 6.00 20.81
N PRO A 105 7.03 4.86 21.49
CA PRO A 105 8.38 4.46 21.84
C PRO A 105 9.28 4.43 20.58
N LYS A 106 10.32 5.27 20.57
CA LYS A 106 11.25 5.38 19.41
C LYS A 106 11.84 4.05 18.98
N SER A 107 12.08 3.13 19.93
CA SER A 107 12.58 1.78 19.65
C SER A 107 11.60 0.97 18.80
N ALA A 108 10.31 1.00 19.14
CA ALA A 108 9.27 0.30 18.39
C ALA A 108 9.03 0.93 17.02
N PHE A 109 9.07 2.26 16.93
CA PHE A 109 9.03 2.97 15.65
C PHE A 109 10.21 2.57 14.74
N ASN A 110 11.44 2.61 15.25
CA ASN A 110 12.63 2.22 14.49
C ASN A 110 12.59 0.76 14.04
N ALA A 111 12.06 -0.14 14.87
CA ALA A 111 11.86 -1.54 14.50
C ALA A 111 10.84 -1.67 13.36
N GLY A 112 9.69 -0.98 13.46
CA GLY A 112 8.69 -0.92 12.40
C GLY A 112 9.27 -0.39 11.08
N MET A 113 10.08 0.67 11.12
CA MET A 113 10.71 1.22 9.92
C MET A 113 11.74 0.28 9.29
N ARG A 114 12.43 -0.56 10.08
CA ARG A 114 13.31 -1.61 9.52
C ARG A 114 12.51 -2.67 8.77
N VAL A 115 11.37 -3.10 9.32
CA VAL A 115 10.48 -4.05 8.63
C VAL A 115 9.91 -3.43 7.37
N ALA A 116 9.44 -2.18 7.42
CA ALA A 116 8.94 -1.47 6.25
C ALA A 116 9.99 -1.40 5.12
N ARG A 117 11.25 -1.07 5.46
CA ARG A 117 12.37 -1.05 4.50
C ARG A 117 12.79 -2.41 3.98
N TRP A 118 12.53 -3.47 4.75
CA TRP A 118 12.79 -4.83 4.31
C TRP A 118 11.76 -5.28 3.26
N ILE A 119 10.50 -4.85 3.42
CA ILE A 119 9.40 -5.12 2.46
C ILE A 119 9.56 -4.24 1.22
N ASP A 120 9.77 -2.94 1.42
CA ASP A 120 9.95 -1.94 0.37
C ASP A 120 11.21 -1.11 0.66
N PRO A 121 12.33 -1.39 -0.03
CA PRO A 121 13.59 -0.68 0.18
C PRO A 121 13.52 0.83 -0.10
N ASN A 122 12.53 1.29 -0.88
CA ASN A 122 12.39 2.70 -1.24
C ASN A 122 11.51 3.48 -0.25
N VAL A 123 11.01 2.85 0.81
CA VAL A 123 10.22 3.56 1.82
C VAL A 123 11.08 4.59 2.57
N PHE A 124 10.55 5.81 2.64
CA PHE A 124 11.13 6.93 3.34
C PHE A 124 10.09 7.63 4.21
N TYR A 125 10.55 8.40 5.18
CA TYR A 125 9.68 9.08 6.13
C TYR A 125 10.38 10.32 6.67
N ASP A 126 9.57 11.31 7.04
CA ASP A 126 10.01 12.47 7.81
C ASP A 126 9.03 12.67 8.96
N LEU A 127 9.57 12.77 10.17
CA LEU A 127 8.80 12.96 11.39
C LEU A 127 8.62 14.44 11.75
N THR A 128 9.44 15.31 11.18
CA THR A 128 9.41 16.75 11.44
C THR A 128 9.61 17.52 10.13
N PRO A 129 8.80 17.26 9.09
CA PRO A 129 8.95 17.96 7.83
C PRO A 129 8.55 19.44 7.98
N PRO A 130 9.01 20.33 7.08
CA PRO A 130 8.61 21.75 7.09
C PRO A 130 7.10 21.98 6.97
N SER A 131 6.35 21.00 6.45
CA SER A 131 4.89 21.03 6.40
C SER A 131 4.23 20.80 7.77
N GLU A 132 5.00 20.50 8.81
CA GLU A 132 4.55 20.08 10.15
C GLU A 132 3.72 18.79 10.16
N ARG A 133 3.72 18.06 9.04
CA ARG A 133 2.85 16.92 8.81
C ARG A 133 3.68 15.69 8.49
N PRO A 134 3.95 14.86 9.51
CA PRO A 134 4.76 13.66 9.37
C PRO A 134 4.22 12.74 8.29
N PHE A 135 5.10 12.03 7.62
CA PHE A 135 4.69 11.10 6.58
C PHE A 135 5.58 9.86 6.51
N ILE A 136 5.01 8.79 5.96
CA ILE A 136 5.72 7.58 5.52
C ILE A 136 5.26 7.33 4.09
N MET A 137 6.19 7.36 3.14
CA MET A 137 5.91 7.35 1.71
C MET A 137 6.89 6.43 0.98
N SER A 138 6.54 6.04 -0.23
CA SER A 138 7.41 5.32 -1.16
C SER A 138 7.07 5.74 -2.59
N PRO A 139 8.02 5.68 -3.55
CA PRO A 139 7.70 5.79 -4.97
C PRO A 139 6.53 4.86 -5.33
N TYR A 140 5.55 5.39 -6.04
CA TYR A 140 4.30 4.71 -6.37
C TYR A 140 4.56 3.37 -7.07
N LEU A 141 5.54 3.32 -7.95
CA LEU A 141 5.90 2.09 -8.68
C LEU A 141 6.57 1.03 -7.79
N ALA A 142 7.14 1.40 -6.65
CA ALA A 142 7.85 0.47 -5.76
C ALA A 142 6.92 -0.25 -4.77
N CYS A 143 5.79 0.38 -4.40
CA CYS A 143 4.92 -0.09 -3.32
C CYS A 143 3.57 -0.66 -3.78
N MET A 144 3.30 -0.70 -5.09
CA MET A 144 2.04 -1.21 -5.65
C MET A 144 2.11 -2.72 -5.87
N ASN A 145 1.13 -3.45 -5.32
CA ASN A 145 1.03 -4.91 -5.49
C ASN A 145 0.69 -5.33 -6.93
N THR A 146 0.01 -4.47 -7.69
CA THR A 146 -0.40 -4.73 -9.06
C THR A 146 -0.42 -3.41 -9.83
N LEU A 147 0.22 -3.40 -10.99
CA LEU A 147 0.28 -2.23 -11.85
C LEU A 147 -0.05 -2.63 -13.28
N CYS A 148 -1.00 -1.91 -13.89
CA CYS A 148 -1.27 -1.98 -15.31
C CYS A 148 -1.00 -0.59 -15.89
N ALA A 149 -0.21 -0.54 -16.96
CA ALA A 149 0.10 0.69 -17.66
C ALA A 149 -0.30 0.53 -19.13
N TRP A 150 -0.93 1.57 -19.66
CA TRP A 150 -1.22 1.67 -21.08
C TRP A 150 -0.34 2.76 -21.69
N PRO A 151 -0.02 2.65 -22.98
CA PRO A 151 0.74 3.71 -23.63
C PRO A 151 -0.01 5.04 -23.56
N CYS A 152 0.73 6.12 -23.31
CA CYS A 152 0.18 7.46 -23.43
C CYS A 152 -0.37 7.66 -24.85
N PRO A 153 -1.53 8.30 -25.05
CA PRO A 153 -2.10 8.54 -26.38
C PRO A 153 -1.08 9.10 -27.40
N ASP A 154 -0.23 10.04 -26.98
CA ASP A 154 0.78 10.67 -27.84
C ASP A 154 1.95 9.74 -28.22
N ARG A 155 2.11 8.63 -27.49
CA ARG A 155 3.17 7.63 -27.68
C ARG A 155 2.65 6.31 -28.23
N MET A 156 1.35 6.21 -28.54
CA MET A 156 0.72 4.99 -29.07
C MET A 156 1.43 4.44 -30.31
N LYS A 157 1.91 5.33 -31.20
CA LYS A 157 2.62 4.95 -32.44
C LYS A 157 3.93 4.19 -32.21
N ASP A 158 4.59 4.43 -31.08
CA ASP A 158 5.89 3.85 -30.74
C ASP A 158 5.79 2.92 -29.52
N ALA A 159 4.57 2.56 -29.14
CA ALA A 159 4.31 1.76 -27.97
C ALA A 159 4.56 0.27 -28.25
N LEU A 160 5.49 -0.31 -27.52
CA LEU A 160 5.66 -1.77 -27.49
C LEU A 160 4.67 -2.35 -26.48
N VAL A 161 3.57 -2.90 -26.98
CA VAL A 161 2.65 -3.70 -26.15
C VAL A 161 3.21 -5.12 -26.10
N CYS A 162 3.95 -5.43 -25.03
CA CYS A 162 4.30 -6.80 -24.72
C CYS A 162 3.05 -7.55 -24.25
N LEU A 163 2.33 -8.17 -25.19
CA LEU A 163 1.38 -9.22 -24.88
C LEU A 163 2.16 -10.41 -24.31
N ARG A 164 2.30 -10.48 -22.98
CA ARG A 164 2.51 -11.78 -22.36
C ARG A 164 1.20 -12.55 -22.53
N GLN A 165 1.19 -13.52 -23.45
CA GLN A 165 0.31 -14.66 -23.29
C GLN A 165 0.73 -15.32 -21.98
N CYS A 166 -0.06 -15.12 -20.91
CA CYS A 166 -0.06 -16.11 -19.86
C CYS A 166 -0.76 -17.31 -20.48
N ASP A 167 0.01 -18.25 -21.02
CA ASP A 167 -0.51 -19.51 -21.50
C ASP A 167 -1.26 -20.15 -20.34
N ARG A 168 -2.59 -20.15 -20.46
CA ARG A 168 -3.49 -20.76 -19.50
C ARG A 168 -3.59 -22.25 -19.84
N ASP A 169 -2.45 -22.92 -19.91
CA ASP A 169 -2.34 -24.35 -20.18
C ASP A 169 -2.43 -25.18 -18.87
N ASP A 170 -3.25 -24.74 -17.91
CA ASP A 170 -3.51 -25.44 -16.65
C ASP A 170 -4.97 -25.96 -16.58
N GLU A 171 -5.46 -26.59 -17.65
CA GLU A 171 -6.67 -27.43 -17.57
C GLU A 171 -6.42 -28.83 -16.96
N HIS A 172 -5.20 -29.13 -16.51
CA HIS A 172 -4.91 -30.39 -15.81
C HIS A 172 -3.97 -30.22 -14.61
N ASN A 173 -4.39 -29.50 -13.58
CA ASN A 173 -4.01 -29.80 -12.19
C ASN A 173 -4.99 -29.14 -11.19
N LEU A 174 -5.99 -29.92 -10.77
CA LEU A 174 -6.82 -29.64 -9.59
C LEU A 174 -5.98 -29.82 -8.32
N SER A 175 -5.03 -28.91 -8.09
CA SER A 175 -4.42 -28.66 -6.78
C SER A 175 -3.86 -27.24 -6.78
N SER A 176 -4.75 -26.27 -6.58
CA SER A 176 -4.42 -24.84 -6.64
C SER A 176 -3.64 -24.39 -5.40
N GLU A 177 -2.32 -24.56 -5.45
CA GLU A 177 -1.37 -23.81 -4.61
C GLU A 177 -0.27 -23.22 -5.51
N ALA A 178 -0.60 -22.28 -6.40
CA ALA A 178 0.37 -21.38 -7.04
C ALA A 178 -0.33 -20.43 -8.02
N ASP A 179 -0.99 -19.39 -7.53
CA ASP A 179 -1.07 -18.12 -8.29
C ASP A 179 -1.22 -16.93 -7.35
N ASP A 180 -0.52 -16.96 -6.22
CA ASP A 180 -0.42 -15.83 -5.29
C ASP A 180 0.97 -15.23 -5.49
N MET A 181 1.06 -14.21 -6.35
CA MET A 181 2.29 -13.45 -6.64
C MET A 181 2.74 -12.55 -5.46
N VAL A 182 2.51 -12.99 -4.22
CA VAL A 182 3.04 -12.39 -3.00
C VAL A 182 3.40 -13.52 -2.03
N PRO A 183 4.63 -13.59 -1.48
CA PRO A 183 5.00 -14.61 -0.52
C PRO A 183 4.01 -14.61 0.66
N MET A 184 3.30 -15.72 0.83
CA MET A 184 2.56 -16.00 2.05
C MET A 184 3.60 -16.25 3.15
N GLU A 185 3.71 -15.36 4.13
CA GLU A 185 4.43 -15.65 5.37
C GLU A 185 3.64 -16.75 6.09
N GLN A 186 4.05 -18.01 5.88
CA GLN A 186 3.58 -19.13 6.71
C GLN A 186 4.22 -18.98 8.09
N VAL A 187 3.53 -18.30 8.99
CA VAL A 187 3.86 -18.33 10.41
C VAL A 187 3.33 -19.64 10.97
N ASP A 188 4.22 -20.59 11.28
CA ASP A 188 3.86 -21.83 11.96
C ASP A 188 3.33 -21.50 13.37
N PRO A 189 2.05 -21.80 13.70
CA PRO A 189 1.50 -21.52 15.02
C PRO A 189 2.23 -22.26 16.16
N ALA A 190 3.07 -23.26 15.87
CA ALA A 190 3.93 -23.92 16.86
C ALA A 190 5.13 -23.05 17.30
N GLU A 191 5.64 -22.14 16.47
CA GLU A 191 6.81 -21.32 16.80
C GLU A 191 6.48 -20.12 17.72
N VAL A 192 5.23 -19.64 17.68
CA VAL A 192 4.77 -18.52 18.52
C VAL A 192 4.71 -18.92 20.02
N GLY A 193 4.52 -20.21 20.32
CA GLY A 193 4.45 -20.73 21.69
C GLY A 193 5.78 -21.14 22.32
N ALA A 194 6.81 -21.47 21.51
CA ALA A 194 8.05 -22.06 22.02
C ALA A 194 9.13 -21.05 22.45
N THR A 195 9.05 -19.80 21.96
CA THR A 195 10.04 -18.75 22.28
C THR A 195 9.65 -17.85 23.46
N ALA A 196 8.43 -17.97 23.99
CA ALA A 196 7.95 -17.18 25.12
C ALA A 196 8.53 -17.61 26.49
N GLY A 197 9.40 -18.62 26.54
CA GLY A 197 9.95 -19.10 27.81
C GLY A 197 11.25 -19.86 27.67
N LYS A 198 12.37 -19.16 27.43
CA LYS A 198 13.75 -19.47 27.89
C LYS A 198 14.78 -18.78 26.99
N LYS A 199 15.25 -17.60 27.38
CA LYS A 199 16.66 -17.23 27.17
C LYS A 199 17.15 -16.48 28.41
N LYS A 200 17.91 -17.21 29.23
CA LYS A 200 18.74 -16.63 30.29
C LYS A 200 19.81 -15.76 29.61
N ILE A 201 19.96 -14.54 30.12
CA ILE A 201 21.01 -13.59 29.75
C ILE A 201 22.36 -14.21 30.13
N GLY A 202 23.18 -14.56 29.13
CA GLY A 202 24.59 -14.90 29.30
C GLY A 202 25.45 -13.67 28.97
N ARG A 203 26.27 -13.23 29.93
CA ARG A 203 27.30 -12.20 29.73
C ARG A 203 28.37 -12.73 28.76
N HIS A 204 28.77 -11.90 27.80
CA HIS A 204 29.94 -12.14 26.97
C HIS A 204 31.21 -11.82 27.78
N PRO A 205 32.27 -12.64 27.75
CA PRO A 205 33.56 -12.28 28.31
C PRO A 205 34.33 -11.32 27.38
N ASP A 206 35.11 -10.43 28.00
CA ASP A 206 36.11 -9.57 27.38
C ASP A 206 37.22 -10.42 26.74
N ASP A 207 37.62 -10.08 25.52
CA ASP A 207 38.81 -10.66 24.90
C ASP A 207 39.75 -9.54 24.44
N THR A 208 40.73 -9.26 25.30
CA THR A 208 41.93 -8.47 25.01
C THR A 208 42.90 -9.34 24.21
N GLY A 209 42.97 -9.14 22.90
CA GLY A 209 43.96 -9.77 22.02
C GLY A 209 44.95 -8.74 21.48
N ALA A 210 46.13 -8.69 22.08
CA ALA A 210 47.27 -7.90 21.64
C ALA A 210 47.86 -8.42 20.32
N LEU A 211 48.27 -7.49 19.45
CA LEU A 211 49.24 -7.72 18.38
C LEU A 211 50.27 -6.58 18.45
N SER A 212 51.49 -6.90 18.89
CA SER A 212 52.69 -6.11 18.62
C SER A 212 53.48 -6.76 17.49
N ALA A 213 54.23 -5.91 16.78
CA ALA A 213 55.17 -6.22 15.70
C ALA A 213 56.15 -7.36 15.99
#